data_AF-A0A2W6DV99-F1
#
_entry.id   AF-A0A2W6DV99-F1
#
_cell.length_a   1.000
_cell.length_b   1.000
_cell.length_c   1.000
_cell.angle_alpha   90.00
_cell.angle_beta   90.00
_cell.angle_gamma   90.00
#
_symmetry.space_group_name_H-M   'P 1'
#
loop_
_entity.id
_entity.type
_entity.pdbx_description
1 polymer ?
#
loop_
_entity_poly.entity_id
_entity_poly.type
_entity_poly.pdbx_seq_one_letter_code
_entity_poly.pdbx_strand_id
1 'polypeptide(L)'
;MTTADRLVWRISSRSSNGENCVEVAPAADGMVIRHSKHPSAGTITFPGSAWRAFVHDARDGVANTNGAATITKIGTDTLVKSLHTTVALRFDAEEWSAFLAGAADGEFDSTSQLASAQSSAALVEPTSQFFATADIPYRATVNTVSDGDLWASCWANDGALYSANGDGRGFSANPKDFADIVVNRITGTPPTGISGVRLSGGSQVGKIWTAGNYNRKPTGMVAVDGNGDGRDELYLAVQDQCTGPGALAFNDAPAASVSVSTDYGRTWRSTNAPMFADHVFTTIFFLDFGQSNRNASVLGPGGAAYVYAYGLDNNWRDSFSNTVADPQNLYLARVPKGTIANRASWQFFTGTDGSGAPTWSSDIGRRVAVLHDERREYPGTVTSDGCSVLSQGGVVYNAPLRRYLYTSWTEYTHEFYEAPNPWGPWKLFLHKDFGPYPWWGDGSAIGPKNGGYATTLPSKFISADGRRMWMQCNWFVGLGGGSNNYRFSLRPLTVSPYQAGTPSNPGNPLVNLARAGLDFSPG
;
A
#
# COMPACT_ATOMS: atom_id res chain seq x y z
N MET A 1 -22.25 28.28 -21.84
CA MET A 1 -22.49 27.34 -20.73
C MET A 1 -21.18 27.18 -19.99
N THR A 2 -21.13 27.65 -18.76
CA THR A 2 -19.98 27.49 -17.87
C THR A 2 -20.00 26.09 -17.24
N THR A 3 -18.86 25.59 -16.73
CA THR A 3 -18.80 24.31 -16.01
C THR A 3 -19.81 24.23 -14.84
N ALA A 4 -20.15 25.37 -14.24
CA ALA A 4 -21.14 25.50 -13.17
C ALA A 4 -22.60 25.23 -13.62
N ASP A 5 -22.92 25.39 -14.90
CA ASP A 5 -24.27 25.16 -15.44
C ASP A 5 -24.61 23.66 -15.58
N ARG A 6 -23.62 22.77 -15.41
CA ARG A 6 -23.77 21.30 -15.54
C ARG A 6 -23.81 20.56 -14.20
N LEU A 7 -23.74 21.29 -13.08
CA LEU A 7 -23.74 20.71 -11.74
C LEU A 7 -25.17 20.48 -11.24
N VAL A 8 -25.35 19.43 -10.42
CA VAL A 8 -26.64 19.12 -9.79
C VAL A 8 -26.77 19.95 -8.51
N TRP A 9 -27.39 21.12 -8.63
CA TRP A 9 -27.61 22.06 -7.53
C TRP A 9 -28.73 21.59 -6.60
N ARG A 10 -28.54 21.83 -5.30
CA ARG A 10 -29.53 21.56 -4.26
C ARG A 10 -29.62 22.71 -3.28
N ILE A 11 -30.80 22.86 -2.71
CA ILE A 11 -31.10 23.76 -1.59
C ILE A 11 -31.38 22.92 -0.34
N SER A 12 -31.46 23.56 0.83
CA SER A 12 -31.86 22.86 2.04
C SER A 12 -33.32 22.40 1.96
N SER A 13 -33.66 21.25 2.57
CA SER A 13 -35.07 20.85 2.75
C SER A 13 -35.83 21.81 3.67
N ARG A 14 -35.12 22.64 4.43
CA ARG A 14 -35.65 23.68 5.31
C ARG A 14 -35.94 25.00 4.59
N SER A 15 -35.63 25.09 3.30
CA SER A 15 -35.95 26.26 2.48
C SER A 15 -37.42 26.28 2.09
N SER A 16 -38.11 27.40 2.35
CA SER A 16 -39.48 27.62 1.88
C SER A 16 -39.47 28.05 0.40
N ASN A 17 -40.42 27.56 -0.39
CA ASN A 17 -40.74 28.03 -1.75
C ASN A 17 -39.68 27.91 -2.88
N GLY A 18 -38.51 27.30 -2.66
CA GLY A 18 -37.58 26.92 -3.74
C GLY A 18 -36.91 28.07 -4.52
N GLU A 19 -37.19 29.32 -4.15
CA GLU A 19 -36.64 30.54 -4.76
C GLU A 19 -36.09 31.44 -3.65
N ASN A 20 -34.84 31.92 -3.75
CA ASN A 20 -34.06 32.55 -2.66
C ASN A 20 -33.51 31.50 -1.68
N CYS A 21 -32.37 30.91 -2.00
CA CYS A 21 -31.69 29.93 -1.16
C CYS A 21 -30.20 29.92 -1.50
N VAL A 22 -29.41 29.45 -0.54
CA VAL A 22 -28.05 28.94 -0.77
C VAL A 22 -28.19 27.65 -1.59
N GLU A 23 -27.68 27.65 -2.82
CA GLU A 23 -27.54 26.43 -3.61
C GLU A 23 -26.15 25.85 -3.43
N VAL A 24 -26.09 24.54 -3.20
CA VAL A 24 -24.86 23.77 -3.04
C VAL A 24 -24.83 22.67 -4.10
N ALA A 25 -23.69 22.45 -4.73
CA ALA A 25 -23.47 21.33 -5.63
C ALA A 25 -22.10 20.66 -5.39
N PRO A 26 -21.98 19.35 -5.63
CA PRO A 26 -20.68 18.70 -5.67
C PRO A 26 -19.87 19.18 -6.88
N ALA A 27 -18.56 19.38 -6.68
CA ALA A 27 -17.55 19.65 -7.70
C ALA A 27 -16.41 18.62 -7.60
N ALA A 28 -15.55 18.54 -8.62
CA ALA A 28 -14.50 17.50 -8.71
C ALA A 28 -13.65 17.36 -7.43
N ASP A 29 -13.30 18.47 -6.78
CA ASP A 29 -12.43 18.48 -5.60
C ASP A 29 -13.14 18.90 -4.29
N GLY A 30 -14.49 18.96 -4.27
CA GLY A 30 -15.24 19.34 -3.08
C GLY A 30 -16.66 19.83 -3.36
N MET A 31 -17.02 20.98 -2.79
CA MET A 31 -18.36 21.57 -2.91
C MET A 31 -18.29 22.96 -3.50
N VAL A 32 -19.35 23.37 -4.18
CA VAL A 32 -19.51 24.72 -4.68
C VAL A 32 -20.84 25.28 -4.20
N ILE A 33 -20.85 26.56 -3.84
CA ILE A 33 -22.09 27.28 -3.50
C ILE A 33 -22.35 28.42 -4.48
N ARG A 34 -23.63 28.75 -4.66
CA ARG A 34 -24.09 29.95 -5.35
C ARG A 34 -25.40 30.46 -4.77
N HIS A 35 -25.83 31.61 -5.25
CA HIS A 35 -27.15 32.14 -4.95
C HIS A 35 -28.16 31.72 -6.02
N SER A 36 -29.27 31.08 -5.63
CA SER A 36 -30.31 30.60 -6.56
C SER A 36 -30.91 31.69 -7.45
N LYS A 37 -31.24 32.88 -6.92
CA LYS A 37 -31.76 34.02 -7.70
C LYS A 37 -30.70 34.81 -8.47
N HIS A 38 -29.45 34.74 -8.04
CA HIS A 38 -28.36 35.48 -8.64
C HIS A 38 -27.21 34.54 -9.05
N PRO A 39 -27.47 33.51 -9.91
CA PRO A 39 -26.42 32.56 -10.30
C PRO A 39 -25.31 33.25 -11.10
N SER A 40 -25.61 34.36 -11.77
CA SER A 40 -24.64 35.21 -12.46
C SER A 40 -23.71 36.00 -11.51
N ALA A 41 -24.00 36.05 -10.21
CA ALA A 41 -23.09 36.62 -9.21
C ALA A 41 -21.84 35.74 -9.00
N GLY A 42 -21.83 34.53 -9.55
CA GLY A 42 -20.72 33.59 -9.54
C GLY A 42 -20.86 32.52 -8.46
N THR A 43 -19.82 31.71 -8.34
CA THR A 43 -19.80 30.54 -7.46
C THR A 43 -18.58 30.58 -6.55
N ILE A 44 -18.69 30.06 -5.33
CA ILE A 44 -17.56 29.89 -4.42
C ILE A 44 -17.29 28.40 -4.24
N THR A 45 -16.09 27.96 -4.59
CA THR A 45 -15.66 26.56 -4.50
C THR A 45 -14.87 26.30 -3.22
N PHE A 46 -15.16 25.19 -2.57
CA PHE A 46 -14.56 24.70 -1.34
C PHE A 46 -13.98 23.31 -1.58
N PRO A 47 -12.66 23.11 -1.45
CA PRO A 47 -12.09 21.78 -1.33
C PRO A 47 -12.75 20.98 -0.19
N GLY A 48 -12.80 19.65 -0.26
CA GLY A 48 -13.58 18.83 0.68
C GLY A 48 -13.32 19.10 2.19
N SER A 49 -12.08 19.38 2.59
CA SER A 49 -11.75 19.79 3.97
C SER A 49 -12.22 21.21 4.30
N ALA A 50 -12.07 22.14 3.36
CA ALA A 50 -12.57 23.50 3.46
C ALA A 50 -14.10 23.56 3.53
N TRP A 51 -14.82 22.64 2.88
CA TRP A 51 -16.28 22.57 2.95
C TRP A 51 -16.76 22.22 4.36
N ARG A 52 -16.18 21.19 4.99
CA ARG A 52 -16.53 20.82 6.37
C ARG A 52 -16.22 21.94 7.35
N ALA A 53 -15.06 22.58 7.20
CA ALA A 53 -14.70 23.74 8.00
C ALA A 53 -15.66 24.91 7.76
N PHE A 54 -16.08 25.15 6.52
CA PHE A 54 -17.05 26.21 6.18
C PHE A 54 -18.42 25.96 6.82
N VAL A 55 -18.92 24.73 6.76
CA VAL A 55 -20.20 24.35 7.40
C VAL A 55 -20.12 24.49 8.92
N HIS A 56 -18.99 24.13 9.52
CA HIS A 56 -18.72 24.33 10.95
C HIS A 56 -18.64 25.82 11.31
N ASP A 57 -17.83 26.61 10.60
CA ASP A 57 -17.71 28.07 10.76
C ASP A 57 -19.08 28.75 10.65
N ALA A 58 -19.92 28.32 9.71
CA ALA A 58 -21.26 28.84 9.48
C ALA A 58 -22.22 28.57 10.66
N ARG A 59 -22.15 27.37 11.25
CA ARG A 59 -23.01 26.94 12.37
C ARG A 59 -22.63 27.60 13.69
N ASP A 60 -21.33 27.64 13.97
CA ASP A 60 -20.85 28.01 15.31
C ASP A 60 -20.50 29.50 15.42
N GLY A 61 -20.44 30.23 14.30
CA GLY A 61 -20.17 31.67 14.29
C GLY A 61 -18.76 32.05 14.74
N VAL A 62 -17.82 31.10 14.77
CA VAL A 62 -16.44 31.29 15.22
C VAL A 62 -15.47 31.17 14.05
N ALA A 63 -15.14 32.33 13.45
CA ALA A 63 -14.00 32.65 12.57
C ALA A 63 -13.79 31.83 11.27
N ASN A 64 -13.28 32.50 10.23
CA ASN A 64 -13.09 31.98 8.86
C ASN A 64 -11.94 30.97 8.72
N THR A 65 -12.02 29.83 9.42
CA THR A 65 -10.97 28.79 9.44
C THR A 65 -10.94 27.93 8.18
N ASN A 66 -12.00 27.96 7.38
CA ASN A 66 -12.15 27.20 6.15
C ASN A 66 -11.18 27.55 5.01
N GLY A 67 -10.49 28.70 5.07
CA GLY A 67 -9.47 29.08 4.08
C GLY A 67 -9.97 29.34 2.65
N ALA A 68 -11.28 29.29 2.40
CA ALA A 68 -11.89 29.47 1.07
C ALA A 68 -12.80 30.70 0.99
N ALA A 69 -13.51 31.02 2.07
CA ALA A 69 -14.44 32.14 2.14
C ALA A 69 -14.52 32.74 3.55
N THR A 70 -14.97 33.99 3.60
CA THR A 70 -15.33 34.68 4.84
C THR A 70 -16.84 34.78 5.00
N ILE A 71 -17.33 34.65 6.24
CA ILE A 71 -18.74 34.82 6.61
C ILE A 71 -18.85 36.10 7.46
N THR A 72 -19.66 37.06 7.03
CA THR A 72 -19.85 38.35 7.72
C THR A 72 -21.33 38.70 7.84
N LYS A 73 -21.79 39.14 9.01
CA LYS A 73 -23.16 39.63 9.20
C LYS A 73 -23.29 41.09 8.76
N ILE A 74 -24.32 41.40 7.98
CA ILE A 74 -24.66 42.77 7.53
C ILE A 74 -26.13 43.02 7.87
N GLY A 75 -26.38 43.65 9.01
CA GLY A 75 -27.74 43.73 9.56
C GLY A 75 -28.27 42.32 9.85
N THR A 76 -29.42 41.97 9.26
CA THR A 76 -30.01 40.63 9.34
C THR A 76 -29.41 39.63 8.34
N ASP A 77 -28.70 40.13 7.33
CA ASP A 77 -28.20 39.33 6.20
C ASP A 77 -26.82 38.74 6.50
N THR A 78 -26.45 37.71 5.74
CA THR A 78 -25.12 37.11 5.74
C THR A 78 -24.43 37.33 4.40
N LEU A 79 -23.21 37.86 4.43
CA LEU A 79 -22.31 37.94 3.29
C LEU A 79 -21.29 36.81 3.35
N VAL A 80 -21.22 35.98 2.31
CA VAL A 80 -20.16 35.00 2.08
C VAL A 80 -19.26 35.49 0.95
N LYS A 81 -18.01 35.84 1.26
CA LYS A 81 -17.06 36.39 0.28
C LYS A 81 -15.89 35.44 0.07
N SER A 82 -15.61 35.09 -1.19
CA SER A 82 -14.46 34.26 -1.56
C SER A 82 -13.14 34.94 -1.16
N LEU A 83 -12.19 34.16 -0.66
CA LEU A 83 -10.81 34.62 -0.43
C LEU A 83 -9.95 34.61 -1.70
N HIS A 84 -10.38 33.86 -2.72
CA HIS A 84 -9.59 33.57 -3.92
C HIS A 84 -10.11 34.26 -5.18
N THR A 85 -11.32 34.83 -5.12
CA THR A 85 -11.98 35.49 -6.25
C THR A 85 -12.71 36.77 -5.80
N THR A 86 -13.25 37.53 -6.74
CA THR A 86 -14.07 38.72 -6.45
C THR A 86 -15.53 38.37 -6.08
N VAL A 87 -15.90 37.09 -6.09
CA VAL A 87 -17.27 36.62 -5.83
C VAL A 87 -17.66 36.89 -4.38
N ALA A 88 -18.82 37.53 -4.21
CA ALA A 88 -19.46 37.75 -2.92
C ALA A 88 -20.96 37.46 -3.04
N LEU A 89 -21.45 36.55 -2.19
CA LEU A 89 -22.83 36.09 -2.17
C LEU A 89 -23.49 36.61 -0.91
N ARG A 90 -24.57 37.39 -1.06
CA ARG A 90 -25.34 37.93 0.06
C ARG A 90 -26.64 37.15 0.17
N PHE A 91 -26.90 36.60 1.35
CA PHE A 91 -28.10 35.84 1.69
C PHE A 91 -28.88 36.57 2.76
N ASP A 92 -30.20 36.63 2.65
CA ASP A 92 -31.06 37.18 3.69
C ASP A 92 -31.13 36.25 4.93
N ALA A 93 -31.83 36.70 5.97
CA ALA A 93 -31.93 35.97 7.22
C ALA A 93 -32.65 34.61 7.09
N GLU A 94 -33.65 34.51 6.22
CA GLU A 94 -34.43 33.29 6.03
C GLU A 94 -33.61 32.28 5.22
N GLU A 95 -32.97 32.72 4.14
CA GLU A 95 -32.08 31.92 3.29
C GLU A 95 -30.94 31.29 4.10
N TRP A 96 -30.29 32.11 4.92
CA TRP A 96 -29.16 31.66 5.73
C TRP A 96 -29.62 30.74 6.86
N SER A 97 -30.75 31.03 7.51
CA SER A 97 -31.29 30.18 8.58
C SER A 97 -31.71 28.80 8.05
N ALA A 98 -32.31 28.74 6.86
CA ALA A 98 -32.63 27.50 6.18
C ALA A 98 -31.37 26.69 5.85
N PHE A 99 -30.34 27.34 5.30
CA PHE A 99 -29.04 26.69 5.06
C PHE A 99 -28.43 26.13 6.34
N LEU A 100 -28.42 26.90 7.44
CA LEU A 100 -27.89 26.43 8.73
C LEU A 100 -28.70 25.27 9.32
N ALA A 101 -30.03 25.29 9.17
CA ALA A 101 -30.88 24.20 9.64
C ALA A 101 -30.63 22.91 8.84
N GLY A 102 -30.53 23.00 7.50
CA GLY A 102 -30.14 21.86 6.66
C GLY A 102 -28.74 21.35 6.96
N ALA A 103 -27.79 22.25 7.19
CA ALA A 103 -26.44 21.90 7.61
C ALA A 103 -26.39 21.21 8.98
N ALA A 104 -27.26 21.60 9.93
CA ALA A 104 -27.38 20.94 11.23
C ALA A 104 -28.01 19.54 11.10
N ASP A 105 -28.89 19.35 10.12
CA ASP A 105 -29.51 18.06 9.78
C ASP A 105 -28.60 17.18 8.88
N GLY A 106 -27.38 17.63 8.55
CA GLY A 106 -26.42 16.88 7.74
C GLY A 106 -26.73 16.84 6.24
N GLU A 107 -27.63 17.69 5.73
CA GLU A 107 -28.05 17.73 4.31
C GLU A 107 -26.91 18.04 3.35
N PHE A 108 -25.87 18.71 3.85
CA PHE A 108 -24.68 19.07 3.09
C PHE A 108 -23.40 18.37 3.56
N ASP A 109 -23.53 17.42 4.48
CA ASP A 109 -22.45 16.49 4.77
C ASP A 109 -22.39 15.53 3.58
N SER A 110 -21.25 15.50 2.90
CA SER A 110 -21.07 14.73 1.66
C SER A 110 -21.19 13.21 1.84
N THR A 111 -21.60 12.73 3.01
CA THR A 111 -21.76 11.32 3.34
C THR A 111 -23.05 10.73 2.76
N SER A 112 -24.11 11.51 2.51
CA SER A 112 -25.41 10.94 2.11
C SER A 112 -25.54 10.60 0.62
N GLN A 113 -24.70 11.17 -0.25
CA GLN A 113 -24.64 10.79 -1.67
C GLN A 113 -23.38 10.05 -2.08
N LEU A 114 -22.36 10.05 -1.23
CA LEU A 114 -21.39 8.96 -1.23
C LEU A 114 -22.04 7.68 -0.71
N ALA A 115 -23.05 7.70 0.16
CA ALA A 115 -23.71 6.48 0.65
C ALA A 115 -24.42 5.65 -0.43
N SER A 116 -25.01 6.24 -1.48
CA SER A 116 -25.61 5.47 -2.58
C SER A 116 -24.58 4.95 -3.59
N ALA A 117 -23.36 5.49 -3.59
CA ALA A 117 -22.22 4.95 -4.36
C ALA A 117 -21.32 4.03 -3.50
N GLN A 118 -21.34 4.17 -2.17
CA GLN A 118 -20.66 3.33 -1.19
C GLN A 118 -21.49 2.10 -0.79
N SER A 119 -22.80 2.09 -1.06
CA SER A 119 -23.62 0.88 -0.96
C SER A 119 -23.32 -0.14 -2.08
N SER A 120 -22.34 0.12 -2.95
CA SER A 120 -21.85 -0.83 -3.95
C SER A 120 -20.33 -0.96 -4.01
N ALA A 121 -19.58 -0.55 -2.97
CA ALA A 121 -18.31 -1.23 -2.75
C ALA A 121 -18.69 -2.63 -2.25
N ALA A 122 -18.82 -3.58 -3.18
CA ALA A 122 -18.98 -4.98 -2.81
C ALA A 122 -17.86 -5.28 -1.81
N LEU A 123 -18.21 -5.87 -0.66
CA LEU A 123 -17.21 -6.42 0.24
C LEU A 123 -16.26 -7.26 -0.62
N VAL A 124 -14.96 -6.94 -0.57
CA VAL A 124 -13.96 -7.75 -1.26
C VAL A 124 -13.90 -9.09 -0.53
N GLU A 125 -14.64 -10.06 -1.07
CA GLU A 125 -14.72 -11.39 -0.47
C GLU A 125 -13.42 -12.16 -0.73
N PRO A 126 -12.76 -12.67 0.32
CA PRO A 126 -11.62 -13.57 0.17
C PRO A 126 -11.98 -14.79 -0.68
N THR A 127 -11.12 -15.13 -1.63
CA THR A 127 -11.29 -16.31 -2.50
C THR A 127 -10.67 -17.58 -1.91
N SER A 128 -9.83 -17.44 -0.88
CA SER A 128 -9.25 -18.55 -0.13
C SER A 128 -10.18 -19.05 0.96
N GLN A 129 -10.19 -20.36 1.16
CA GLN A 129 -10.82 -21.03 2.30
C GLN A 129 -9.78 -21.65 3.25
N PHE A 130 -8.49 -21.39 3.03
CA PHE A 130 -7.44 -22.01 3.85
C PHE A 130 -7.41 -21.43 5.26
N PHE A 131 -7.64 -20.13 5.40
CA PHE A 131 -7.76 -19.44 6.68
C PHE A 131 -9.23 -19.17 6.99
N ALA A 132 -9.66 -19.46 8.22
CA ALA A 132 -10.95 -19.04 8.74
C ALA A 132 -10.96 -17.56 9.12
N THR A 133 -9.84 -17.07 9.67
CA THR A 133 -9.67 -15.67 10.07
C THR A 133 -8.25 -15.21 9.80
N ALA A 134 -8.11 -13.94 9.41
CA ALA A 134 -6.84 -13.24 9.37
C ALA A 134 -7.05 -11.79 9.84
N ASP A 135 -6.08 -11.23 10.57
CA ASP A 135 -6.15 -9.85 11.05
C ASP A 135 -4.78 -9.17 11.07
N ILE A 136 -4.79 -7.88 10.73
CA ILE A 136 -3.71 -6.94 10.93
C ILE A 136 -4.25 -5.63 11.54
N PRO A 137 -3.51 -4.97 12.44
CA PRO A 137 -3.94 -3.72 13.03
C PRO A 137 -3.75 -2.55 12.06
N TYR A 138 -4.48 -1.46 12.34
CA TYR A 138 -4.40 -0.19 11.62
C TYR A 138 -3.11 0.61 11.87
N ARG A 139 -2.10 0.05 12.53
CA ARG A 139 -0.86 0.75 12.86
C ARG A 139 0.32 -0.22 13.04
N ALA A 140 1.54 0.29 12.93
CA ALA A 140 2.71 -0.38 13.47
C ALA A 140 2.65 -0.48 15.01
N THR A 141 3.19 -1.56 15.58
CA THR A 141 3.25 -1.77 17.03
C THR A 141 4.68 -1.98 17.54
N VAL A 142 5.64 -2.16 16.64
CA VAL A 142 7.07 -2.20 16.94
C VAL A 142 7.77 -1.18 16.07
N ASN A 143 8.51 -0.28 16.70
CA ASN A 143 9.26 0.78 16.05
C ASN A 143 10.73 0.67 16.47
N THR A 144 11.64 0.96 15.54
CA THR A 144 13.09 1.03 15.82
C THR A 144 13.60 2.47 15.73
N VAL A 145 14.88 2.69 16.03
CA VAL A 145 15.57 3.99 15.89
C VAL A 145 16.06 4.25 14.46
N SER A 146 15.80 3.33 13.54
CA SER A 146 16.26 3.43 12.15
C SER A 146 15.47 4.46 11.34
N ASP A 147 15.93 4.71 10.12
CA ASP A 147 15.42 5.75 9.22
C ASP A 147 15.47 5.26 7.76
N GLY A 148 14.33 5.32 7.06
CA GLY A 148 14.18 4.87 5.66
C GLY A 148 12.95 4.00 5.42
N ASP A 149 12.75 3.55 4.18
CA ASP A 149 11.59 2.78 3.73
C ASP A 149 11.92 1.49 2.96
N LEU A 150 10.90 0.74 2.53
CA LEU A 150 10.95 -0.51 1.75
C LEU A 150 11.46 -1.76 2.50
N TRP A 151 12.63 -1.71 3.13
CA TRP A 151 13.19 -2.75 3.99
C TRP A 151 13.07 -4.22 3.51
N ALA A 152 13.24 -4.47 2.20
CA ALA A 152 13.38 -5.84 1.69
C ALA A 152 14.45 -6.59 2.47
N SER A 153 14.21 -7.86 2.84
CA SER A 153 15.04 -8.55 3.84
C SER A 153 15.23 -10.04 3.57
N CYS A 154 16.28 -10.61 4.16
CA CYS A 154 16.57 -12.03 4.15
C CYS A 154 17.18 -12.49 5.48
N TRP A 155 16.97 -13.76 5.85
CA TRP A 155 17.52 -14.36 7.06
C TRP A 155 18.75 -15.21 6.72
N ALA A 156 19.93 -14.79 7.18
CA ALA A 156 21.19 -15.48 6.88
C ALA A 156 21.53 -16.57 7.91
N ASN A 157 22.45 -17.46 7.52
CA ASN A 157 23.01 -18.55 8.32
C ASN A 157 23.61 -18.10 9.67
N ASP A 158 24.14 -16.88 9.78
CA ASP A 158 24.65 -16.27 11.03
C ASP A 158 23.54 -15.90 12.04
N GLY A 159 22.28 -16.11 11.66
CA GLY A 159 21.10 -15.85 12.48
C GLY A 159 20.61 -14.39 12.41
N ALA A 160 21.33 -13.48 11.75
CA ALA A 160 20.88 -12.11 11.57
C ALA A 160 19.88 -11.98 10.41
N LEU A 161 19.04 -10.96 10.51
CA LEU A 161 18.24 -10.50 9.37
C LEU A 161 19.06 -9.42 8.68
N TYR A 162 19.26 -9.54 7.38
CA TYR A 162 19.84 -8.47 6.56
C TYR A 162 18.71 -7.80 5.81
N SER A 163 18.73 -6.47 5.75
CA SER A 163 17.66 -5.72 5.11
C SER A 163 18.19 -4.45 4.46
N ALA A 164 17.63 -4.12 3.30
CA ALA A 164 17.96 -2.93 2.55
C ALA A 164 16.77 -1.95 2.56
N ASN A 165 17.02 -0.71 2.99
CA ASN A 165 16.04 0.37 2.95
C ASN A 165 16.31 1.35 1.81
N GLY A 166 15.26 1.99 1.30
CA GLY A 166 15.34 3.17 0.46
C GLY A 166 15.48 4.46 1.29
N ASP A 167 15.98 5.52 0.63
CA ASP A 167 15.98 6.92 1.05
C ASP A 167 16.06 7.12 2.57
N GLY A 168 17.25 6.92 3.15
CA GLY A 168 17.39 7.05 4.59
C GLY A 168 18.80 6.78 5.07
N ARG A 169 18.94 6.68 6.39
CA ARG A 169 20.24 6.43 7.04
C ARG A 169 20.39 4.99 7.52
N GLY A 170 19.33 4.20 7.47
CA GLY A 170 19.28 2.88 8.06
C GLY A 170 19.40 2.98 9.58
N PHE A 171 20.25 2.17 10.19
CA PHE A 171 20.51 2.22 11.64
C PHE A 171 21.64 3.19 12.05
N SER A 172 22.07 4.10 11.17
CA SER A 172 23.09 5.10 11.55
C SER A 172 22.48 6.28 12.32
N ALA A 173 23.14 6.65 13.41
CA ALA A 173 22.83 7.88 14.14
C ALA A 173 23.33 9.14 13.44
N ASN A 174 24.31 9.04 12.54
CA ASN A 174 24.92 10.18 11.85
C ASN A 174 24.00 10.70 10.73
N PRO A 175 23.51 11.95 10.78
CA PRO A 175 22.65 12.51 9.74
C PRO A 175 23.28 12.55 8.35
N LYS A 176 24.62 12.61 8.26
CA LYS A 176 25.36 12.67 6.99
C LYS A 176 25.38 11.35 6.23
N ASP A 177 24.91 10.27 6.83
CA ASP A 177 24.94 8.95 6.21
C ASP A 177 23.73 8.73 5.27
N PHE A 178 22.89 9.72 4.99
CA PHE A 178 21.74 9.52 4.10
C PHE A 178 22.18 8.98 2.73
N ALA A 179 21.47 7.97 2.22
CA ALA A 179 21.63 7.45 0.87
C ALA A 179 20.29 6.96 0.31
N ASP A 180 20.18 6.90 -1.02
CA ASP A 180 18.99 6.41 -1.73
C ASP A 180 18.72 4.92 -1.50
N ILE A 181 19.76 4.15 -1.18
CA ILE A 181 19.71 2.75 -0.75
C ILE A 181 20.72 2.51 0.39
N VAL A 182 20.33 1.77 1.43
CA VAL A 182 21.18 1.45 2.58
C VAL A 182 20.97 0.01 3.02
N VAL A 183 22.05 -0.72 3.29
CA VAL A 183 22.01 -2.11 3.77
C VAL A 183 22.33 -2.14 5.27
N ASN A 184 21.56 -2.93 6.00
CA ASN A 184 21.61 -3.04 7.45
C ASN A 184 21.68 -4.51 7.88
N ARG A 185 22.40 -4.76 8.98
CA ARG A 185 22.31 -6.01 9.75
C ARG A 185 21.41 -5.78 10.96
N ILE A 186 20.41 -6.64 11.14
CA ILE A 186 19.38 -6.54 12.17
C ILE A 186 19.41 -7.82 13.03
N THR A 187 19.46 -7.64 14.35
CA THR A 187 19.46 -8.72 15.34
C THR A 187 18.30 -8.56 16.31
N GLY A 188 18.01 -9.64 17.05
CA GLY A 188 16.85 -9.70 17.93
C GLY A 188 15.56 -10.11 17.22
N THR A 189 14.46 -9.92 17.93
CA THR A 189 13.09 -10.28 17.51
C THR A 189 12.10 -9.28 18.10
N PRO A 190 10.88 -9.15 17.55
CA PRO A 190 9.89 -8.22 18.09
C PRO A 190 9.63 -8.39 19.60
N PRO A 191 9.48 -9.61 20.16
CA PRO A 191 9.30 -9.78 21.61
C PRO A 191 10.54 -9.46 22.47
N THR A 192 11.75 -9.65 21.92
CA THR A 192 13.01 -9.45 22.68
C THR A 192 13.66 -8.09 22.44
N GLY A 193 13.07 -7.25 21.58
CA GLY A 193 13.69 -6.04 21.05
C GLY A 193 14.51 -6.29 19.79
N ILE A 194 14.57 -5.26 18.95
CA ILE A 194 15.26 -5.25 17.66
C ILE A 194 16.37 -4.19 17.69
N SER A 195 17.57 -4.60 17.28
CA SER A 195 18.74 -3.72 17.13
C SER A 195 19.29 -3.87 15.72
N GLY A 196 19.98 -2.85 15.23
CA GLY A 196 20.60 -2.92 13.92
C GLY A 196 21.83 -2.05 13.78
N VAL A 197 22.59 -2.32 12.72
CA VAL A 197 23.81 -1.60 12.34
C VAL A 197 23.78 -1.39 10.83
N ARG A 198 24.06 -0.15 10.40
CA ARG A 198 24.29 0.18 8.99
C ARG A 198 25.58 -0.48 8.51
N LEU A 199 25.55 -1.08 7.33
CA LEU A 199 26.72 -1.76 6.73
C LEU A 199 27.28 -1.01 5.52
N SER A 200 26.43 -0.63 4.58
CA SER A 200 26.81 0.00 3.31
C SER A 200 25.65 0.82 2.75
N GLY A 201 25.91 1.66 1.74
CA GLY A 201 24.84 2.44 1.09
C GLY A 201 25.26 3.12 -0.21
N GLY A 202 24.27 3.64 -0.93
CA GLY A 202 24.42 4.37 -2.19
C GLY A 202 25.06 3.54 -3.30
N SER A 203 25.96 4.18 -4.05
CA SER A 203 26.65 3.57 -5.19
C SER A 203 27.55 2.38 -4.83
N GLN A 204 27.88 2.20 -3.55
CA GLN A 204 28.59 1.00 -3.11
C GLN A 204 27.73 -0.25 -3.27
N VAL A 205 26.40 -0.13 -3.19
CA VAL A 205 25.45 -1.25 -3.19
C VAL A 205 24.99 -1.61 -4.60
N GLY A 206 24.75 -0.62 -5.46
CA GLY A 206 24.17 -0.83 -6.79
C GLY A 206 24.49 0.28 -7.78
N LYS A 207 24.34 -0.03 -9.07
CA LYS A 207 24.38 0.94 -10.15
C LYS A 207 22.98 1.41 -10.51
N ILE A 208 22.89 2.61 -11.09
CA ILE A 208 21.72 3.06 -11.84
C ILE A 208 22.07 2.83 -13.32
N TRP A 209 21.18 2.18 -14.05
CA TRP A 209 21.39 1.81 -15.45
C TRP A 209 20.75 2.80 -16.42
N THR A 210 19.66 3.40 -15.99
CA THR A 210 18.83 4.27 -16.79
C THR A 210 19.36 5.70 -16.73
N ALA A 211 19.52 6.32 -17.90
CA ALA A 211 19.93 7.71 -17.98
C ALA A 211 18.82 8.64 -17.48
N GLY A 212 19.18 9.72 -16.78
CA GLY A 212 18.23 10.71 -16.26
C GLY A 212 18.04 10.62 -14.75
N ASN A 213 16.84 10.95 -14.28
CA ASN A 213 16.51 11.07 -12.85
C ASN A 213 15.96 9.76 -12.31
N TYR A 214 16.85 8.91 -11.82
CA TYR A 214 16.51 7.62 -11.21
C TYR A 214 17.31 7.40 -9.93
N ASN A 215 16.69 6.73 -8.95
CA ASN A 215 17.34 6.28 -7.72
C ASN A 215 17.39 4.75 -7.65
N ARG A 216 18.32 4.22 -6.85
CA ARG A 216 18.40 2.80 -6.51
C ARG A 216 17.34 2.47 -5.48
N LYS A 217 16.46 1.52 -5.78
CA LYS A 217 15.46 1.06 -4.80
C LYS A 217 15.57 -0.44 -4.53
N PRO A 218 15.68 -0.86 -3.25
CA PRO A 218 15.68 -2.26 -2.89
C PRO A 218 14.27 -2.83 -3.01
N THR A 219 14.15 -3.91 -3.77
CA THR A 219 12.85 -4.58 -4.03
C THR A 219 12.78 -5.98 -3.47
N GLY A 220 13.92 -6.67 -3.34
CA GLY A 220 13.99 -8.04 -2.84
C GLY A 220 15.39 -8.42 -2.38
N MET A 221 15.48 -9.26 -1.35
CA MET A 221 16.77 -9.74 -0.84
C MET A 221 16.71 -11.24 -0.52
N VAL A 222 17.80 -11.98 -0.75
CA VAL A 222 17.92 -13.40 -0.38
C VAL A 222 19.33 -13.70 0.13
N ALA A 223 19.41 -14.58 1.14
CA ALA A 223 20.64 -15.14 1.67
C ALA A 223 20.71 -16.62 1.31
N VAL A 224 21.78 -17.05 0.64
CA VAL A 224 21.98 -18.45 0.25
C VAL A 224 23.45 -18.75 0.09
N ASP A 225 23.87 -19.94 0.49
CA ASP A 225 25.16 -20.52 0.14
C ASP A 225 25.13 -21.00 -1.33
N GLY A 226 25.51 -20.11 -2.24
CA GLY A 226 25.50 -20.35 -3.67
C GLY A 226 26.74 -21.10 -4.16
N ASN A 227 27.86 -21.00 -3.43
CA ASN A 227 29.15 -21.59 -3.80
C ASN A 227 29.45 -22.92 -3.08
N GLY A 228 28.68 -23.27 -2.04
CA GLY A 228 28.80 -24.49 -1.25
C GLY A 228 29.87 -24.46 -0.15
N ASP A 229 30.35 -23.28 0.27
CA ASP A 229 31.40 -23.12 1.28
C ASP A 229 30.89 -23.05 2.72
N GLY A 230 29.56 -23.16 2.92
CA GLY A 230 28.90 -23.08 4.21
C GLY A 230 28.58 -21.65 4.68
N ARG A 231 28.87 -20.63 3.87
CA ARG A 231 28.56 -19.22 4.14
C ARG A 231 27.53 -18.70 3.15
N ASP A 232 26.58 -17.91 3.65
CA ASP A 232 25.62 -17.28 2.75
C ASP A 232 26.26 -16.11 2.01
N GLU A 233 26.03 -16.03 0.70
CA GLU A 233 26.04 -14.76 -0.01
C GLU A 233 24.70 -14.05 0.12
N LEU A 234 24.75 -12.71 0.10
CA LEU A 234 23.55 -11.88 0.04
C LEU A 234 23.35 -11.37 -1.39
N TYR A 235 22.14 -11.54 -1.90
CA TYR A 235 21.72 -11.05 -3.21
C TYR A 235 20.62 -10.03 -3.01
N LEU A 236 20.79 -8.84 -3.59
CA LEU A 236 19.86 -7.72 -3.45
C LEU A 236 19.40 -7.27 -4.84
N ALA A 237 18.10 -7.38 -5.09
CA ALA A 237 17.47 -6.78 -6.26
C ALA A 237 17.37 -5.27 -6.07
N VAL A 238 17.89 -4.54 -7.06
CA VAL A 238 17.90 -3.08 -7.11
C VAL A 238 17.23 -2.66 -8.41
N GLN A 239 16.14 -1.91 -8.31
CA GLN A 239 15.48 -1.29 -9.46
C GLN A 239 15.89 0.19 -9.59
N ASP A 240 15.87 0.69 -10.81
CA ASP A 240 15.92 2.10 -11.12
C ASP A 240 14.49 2.66 -11.01
N GLN A 241 14.19 3.43 -9.96
CA GLN A 241 12.89 4.07 -9.80
C GLN A 241 12.98 5.54 -10.20
N CYS A 242 12.04 6.02 -11.02
CA CYS A 242 12.04 7.41 -11.46
C CYS A 242 11.89 8.40 -10.30
N THR A 243 12.78 9.39 -10.29
CA THR A 243 12.76 10.55 -9.38
C THR A 243 12.58 11.86 -10.15
N GLY A 244 12.13 11.77 -11.41
CA GLY A 244 11.79 12.92 -12.24
C GLY A 244 10.70 13.80 -11.61
N PRO A 245 10.57 15.05 -12.06
CA PRO A 245 9.65 16.01 -11.46
C PRO A 245 8.17 15.69 -11.75
N GLY A 246 7.29 16.18 -10.87
CA GLY A 246 5.85 16.21 -11.09
C GLY A 246 5.25 14.83 -11.33
N ALA A 247 4.49 14.70 -12.41
CA ALA A 247 3.78 13.47 -12.75
C ALA A 247 4.70 12.28 -13.07
N LEU A 248 6.00 12.47 -13.30
CA LEU A 248 6.92 11.36 -13.59
C LEU A 248 7.40 10.64 -12.32
N ALA A 249 7.41 11.32 -11.17
CA ALA A 249 7.96 10.77 -9.93
C ALA A 249 7.30 9.43 -9.56
N PHE A 250 8.12 8.39 -9.39
CA PHE A 250 7.70 7.04 -8.98
C PHE A 250 6.79 6.28 -9.95
N ASN A 251 6.57 6.78 -11.16
CA ASN A 251 5.58 6.23 -12.08
C ASN A 251 6.18 5.37 -13.21
N ASP A 252 7.47 5.05 -13.14
CA ASP A 252 8.09 3.97 -13.92
C ASP A 252 9.29 3.33 -13.19
N ALA A 253 9.63 2.10 -13.62
CA ALA A 253 10.80 1.35 -13.19
C ALA A 253 11.45 0.59 -14.37
N PRO A 254 12.25 1.24 -15.23
CA PRO A 254 12.67 0.71 -16.53
C PRO A 254 13.74 -0.40 -16.46
N ALA A 255 14.55 -0.45 -15.41
CA ALA A 255 15.67 -1.38 -15.33
C ALA A 255 15.89 -1.92 -13.91
N ALA A 256 16.45 -3.13 -13.81
CA ALA A 256 16.86 -3.73 -12.55
C ALA A 256 18.02 -4.71 -12.70
N SER A 257 18.78 -4.86 -11.61
CA SER A 257 19.84 -5.85 -11.48
C SER A 257 19.90 -6.41 -10.07
N VAL A 258 20.55 -7.56 -9.93
CA VAL A 258 20.88 -8.16 -8.64
C VAL A 258 22.34 -7.87 -8.30
N SER A 259 22.57 -7.13 -7.21
CA SER A 259 23.89 -6.96 -6.62
C SER A 259 24.21 -8.11 -5.66
N VAL A 260 25.49 -8.46 -5.53
CA VAL A 260 25.95 -9.59 -4.70
C VAL A 260 26.96 -9.14 -3.65
N SER A 261 26.79 -9.61 -2.42
CA SER A 261 27.77 -9.48 -1.34
C SER A 261 28.21 -10.85 -0.84
N THR A 262 29.52 -11.03 -0.65
CA THR A 262 30.14 -12.26 -0.11
C THR A 262 30.69 -12.06 1.31
N ASP A 263 30.43 -10.90 1.92
CA ASP A 263 30.96 -10.51 3.25
C ASP A 263 29.85 -9.97 4.17
N TYR A 264 28.65 -10.50 3.97
CA TYR A 264 27.45 -10.16 4.72
C TYR A 264 27.08 -8.68 4.64
N GLY A 265 27.03 -8.13 3.41
CA GLY A 265 26.48 -6.81 3.10
C GLY A 265 27.43 -5.64 3.32
N ARG A 266 28.72 -5.89 3.59
CA ARG A 266 29.73 -4.83 3.80
C ARG A 266 30.24 -4.29 2.47
N THR A 267 30.51 -5.16 1.52
CA THR A 267 30.89 -4.81 0.15
C THR A 267 29.98 -5.52 -0.85
N TRP A 268 29.79 -4.88 -2.02
CA TRP A 268 28.90 -5.38 -3.07
C TRP A 268 29.56 -5.33 -4.44
N ARG A 269 29.13 -6.25 -5.30
CA ARG A 269 29.45 -6.29 -6.72
C ARG A 269 28.17 -6.21 -7.51
N SER A 270 28.08 -5.23 -8.40
CA SER A 270 27.00 -5.13 -9.38
C SER A 270 27.38 -5.86 -10.67
N THR A 271 26.36 -6.16 -11.49
CA THR A 271 26.55 -6.65 -12.85
C THR A 271 27.23 -5.60 -13.75
N ASN A 272 27.52 -5.98 -15.00
CA ASN A 272 28.10 -5.10 -16.01
C ASN A 272 27.06 -4.43 -16.93
N ALA A 273 25.82 -4.92 -16.90
CA ALA A 273 24.65 -4.41 -17.63
C ALA A 273 23.39 -4.63 -16.77
N PRO A 274 22.27 -3.92 -17.04
CA PRO A 274 20.99 -4.26 -16.41
C PRO A 274 20.64 -5.73 -16.71
N MET A 275 20.17 -6.46 -15.70
CA MET A 275 19.70 -7.84 -15.90
C MET A 275 18.31 -7.86 -16.53
N PHE A 276 17.49 -6.89 -16.15
CA PHE A 276 16.13 -6.71 -16.63
C PHE A 276 15.99 -5.25 -17.08
N ALA A 277 15.37 -5.04 -18.23
CA ALA A 277 15.28 -3.75 -18.91
C ALA A 277 13.92 -3.63 -19.60
N ASP A 278 13.66 -2.47 -20.21
CA ASP A 278 12.42 -2.18 -20.94
C ASP A 278 11.15 -2.42 -20.10
N HIS A 279 11.28 -2.19 -18.79
CA HIS A 279 10.23 -2.40 -17.81
C HIS A 279 9.72 -3.85 -17.69
N VAL A 280 10.50 -4.83 -18.14
CA VAL A 280 10.12 -6.24 -18.14
C VAL A 280 10.80 -6.96 -16.98
N PHE A 281 10.02 -7.39 -15.97
CA PHE A 281 10.49 -8.03 -14.72
C PHE A 281 11.45 -7.16 -13.90
N THR A 282 11.14 -5.87 -13.75
CA THR A 282 12.06 -4.89 -13.16
C THR A 282 11.80 -4.62 -11.68
N THR A 283 10.64 -4.96 -11.15
CA THR A 283 10.41 -4.97 -9.69
C THR A 283 10.48 -6.42 -9.21
N ILE A 284 11.57 -6.80 -8.55
CA ILE A 284 11.90 -8.21 -8.24
C ILE A 284 11.89 -8.44 -6.73
N PHE A 285 11.20 -9.48 -6.27
CA PHE A 285 11.22 -9.90 -4.87
C PHE A 285 11.45 -11.42 -4.76
N PHE A 286 12.45 -11.81 -3.98
CA PHE A 286 12.82 -13.22 -3.79
C PHE A 286 11.82 -13.92 -2.86
N LEU A 287 11.59 -15.21 -3.12
CA LEU A 287 10.83 -16.07 -2.23
C LEU A 287 11.66 -16.40 -0.99
N ASP A 288 11.21 -15.95 0.18
CA ASP A 288 11.86 -16.20 1.47
C ASP A 288 11.50 -17.61 1.98
N PHE A 289 12.45 -18.55 1.91
CA PHE A 289 12.32 -19.89 2.49
C PHE A 289 12.89 -20.02 3.91
N GLY A 290 13.04 -18.93 4.67
CA GLY A 290 13.64 -19.01 6.00
C GLY A 290 15.16 -18.83 5.98
N GLN A 291 15.76 -19.10 7.15
CA GLN A 291 17.19 -18.96 7.36
C GLN A 291 18.02 -19.71 6.32
N SER A 292 18.95 -19.01 5.65
CA SER A 292 19.82 -19.56 4.58
C SER A 292 19.02 -20.25 3.48
N ASN A 293 17.78 -19.78 3.25
CA ASN A 293 16.85 -20.35 2.27
C ASN A 293 16.57 -21.86 2.47
N ARG A 294 16.77 -22.39 3.68
CA ARG A 294 16.83 -23.85 3.95
C ARG A 294 15.54 -24.61 3.68
N ASN A 295 14.37 -23.96 3.83
CA ASN A 295 13.09 -24.63 3.61
C ASN A 295 12.76 -24.81 2.12
N ALA A 296 13.61 -24.35 1.19
CA ALA A 296 13.47 -24.65 -0.24
C ALA A 296 13.50 -26.16 -0.52
N SER A 297 14.05 -26.96 0.41
CA SER A 297 13.98 -28.43 0.44
C SER A 297 12.57 -29.00 0.33
N VAL A 298 11.52 -28.24 0.69
CA VAL A 298 10.12 -28.65 0.50
C VAL A 298 9.78 -28.93 -0.99
N LEU A 299 10.53 -28.34 -1.93
CA LEU A 299 10.38 -28.53 -3.36
C LEU A 299 11.18 -29.73 -3.91
N GLY A 300 11.77 -30.54 -3.02
CA GLY A 300 12.66 -31.64 -3.37
C GLY A 300 14.03 -31.16 -3.89
N PRO A 301 14.98 -32.08 -4.15
CA PRO A 301 16.36 -31.72 -4.50
C PRO A 301 16.48 -30.86 -5.77
N GLY A 302 15.69 -31.19 -6.80
CA GLY A 302 15.67 -30.44 -8.06
C GLY A 302 15.14 -29.02 -7.89
N GLY A 303 14.08 -28.84 -7.08
CA GLY A 303 13.55 -27.51 -6.78
C GLY A 303 14.45 -26.69 -5.85
N ALA A 304 15.05 -27.34 -4.85
CA ALA A 304 15.92 -26.73 -3.86
C ALA A 304 17.29 -26.30 -4.43
N ALA A 305 17.65 -26.70 -5.65
CA ALA A 305 18.84 -26.20 -6.35
C ALA A 305 18.70 -24.75 -6.85
N TYR A 306 17.48 -24.20 -6.81
CA TYR A 306 17.16 -22.86 -7.31
C TYR A 306 16.83 -21.89 -6.18
N VAL A 307 17.03 -20.60 -6.47
CA VAL A 307 16.34 -19.49 -5.84
C VAL A 307 15.14 -19.13 -6.71
N TYR A 308 14.02 -18.82 -6.08
CA TYR A 308 12.79 -18.36 -6.76
C TYR A 308 12.62 -16.87 -6.51
N ALA A 309 12.16 -16.16 -7.53
CA ALA A 309 11.88 -14.74 -7.46
C ALA A 309 10.60 -14.43 -8.22
N TYR A 310 9.80 -13.55 -7.66
CA TYR A 310 8.66 -12.98 -8.33
C TYR A 310 9.03 -11.63 -8.90
N GLY A 311 8.29 -11.21 -9.92
CA GLY A 311 8.48 -9.88 -10.48
C GLY A 311 7.24 -9.29 -11.10
N LEU A 312 7.23 -7.97 -11.15
CA LEU A 312 6.25 -7.14 -11.84
C LEU A 312 6.90 -6.49 -13.07
N ASP A 313 6.06 -6.21 -14.05
CA ASP A 313 6.41 -5.39 -15.20
C ASP A 313 5.99 -3.93 -14.96
N ASN A 314 6.54 -3.02 -15.77
CA ASN A 314 6.21 -1.61 -15.88
C ASN A 314 6.59 -0.78 -14.66
N ASN A 315 5.98 -1.06 -13.51
CA ASN A 315 6.13 -0.27 -12.31
C ASN A 315 5.99 -1.11 -11.03
N TRP A 316 6.50 -0.55 -9.94
CA TRP A 316 6.51 -1.18 -8.61
C TRP A 316 5.16 -1.08 -7.88
N ARG A 317 4.25 -0.24 -8.37
CA ARG A 317 2.84 -0.10 -7.98
C ARG A 317 2.10 0.53 -9.16
N ASP A 318 0.81 0.77 -8.98
CA ASP A 318 0.01 1.63 -9.85
C ASP A 318 0.79 2.85 -10.37
N SER A 319 0.71 3.19 -11.65
CA SER A 319 1.31 4.39 -12.24
C SER A 319 0.30 5.52 -12.15
N PHE A 320 0.44 6.40 -11.16
CA PHE A 320 -0.54 7.47 -10.89
C PHE A 320 -0.71 8.46 -12.04
N SER A 321 0.27 8.53 -12.93
CA SER A 321 0.24 9.37 -14.13
C SER A 321 0.05 8.59 -15.42
N ASN A 322 -0.13 7.26 -15.33
CA ASN A 322 -0.28 6.35 -16.47
C ASN A 322 0.86 6.47 -17.51
N THR A 323 2.09 6.75 -17.05
CA THR A 323 3.27 6.81 -17.93
C THR A 323 3.64 5.42 -18.45
N VAL A 324 3.31 4.38 -17.69
CA VAL A 324 3.40 2.97 -18.05
C VAL A 324 2.16 2.25 -17.53
N ALA A 325 1.90 1.04 -18.03
CA ALA A 325 0.75 0.25 -17.58
C ALA A 325 0.89 -0.23 -16.13
N ASP A 326 -0.22 -0.36 -15.43
CA ASP A 326 -0.22 -0.79 -14.04
C ASP A 326 0.10 -2.29 -13.88
N PRO A 327 0.75 -2.67 -12.77
CA PRO A 327 0.93 -4.08 -12.44
C PRO A 327 -0.42 -4.75 -12.11
N GLN A 328 -0.85 -5.68 -12.98
CA GLN A 328 -1.99 -6.59 -12.77
C GLN A 328 -1.59 -8.06 -12.79
N ASN A 329 -0.32 -8.34 -13.08
CA ASN A 329 0.22 -9.68 -13.22
C ASN A 329 1.45 -9.86 -12.34
N LEU A 330 1.46 -10.93 -11.56
CA LEU A 330 2.63 -11.40 -10.84
C LEU A 330 3.29 -12.53 -11.64
N TYR A 331 4.56 -12.39 -11.96
CA TYR A 331 5.33 -13.42 -12.68
C TYR A 331 6.29 -14.15 -11.76
N LEU A 332 6.59 -15.41 -12.07
CA LEU A 332 7.54 -16.23 -11.34
C LEU A 332 8.75 -16.59 -12.22
N ALA A 333 9.93 -16.48 -11.63
CA ALA A 333 11.19 -16.95 -12.18
C ALA A 333 11.95 -17.79 -11.16
N ARG A 334 12.94 -18.55 -11.65
CA ARG A 334 13.92 -19.25 -10.84
C ARG A 334 15.30 -19.16 -11.47
N VAL A 335 16.33 -19.30 -10.64
CA VAL A 335 17.74 -19.27 -11.08
C VAL A 335 18.57 -20.21 -10.20
N PRO A 336 19.54 -20.98 -10.76
CA PRO A 336 20.43 -21.79 -9.94
C PRO A 336 21.17 -20.93 -8.92
N LYS A 337 21.25 -21.39 -7.66
CA LYS A 337 21.77 -20.62 -6.51
C LYS A 337 23.14 -19.98 -6.76
N GLY A 338 24.06 -20.69 -7.43
CA GLY A 338 25.41 -20.18 -7.71
C GLY A 338 25.52 -19.18 -8.88
N THR A 339 24.40 -18.85 -9.56
CA THR A 339 24.43 -18.01 -10.77
C THR A 339 23.38 -16.91 -10.78
N ILE A 340 22.91 -16.47 -9.61
CA ILE A 340 21.82 -15.49 -9.47
C ILE A 340 22.12 -14.17 -10.21
N ALA A 341 23.37 -13.69 -10.18
CA ALA A 341 23.77 -12.46 -10.87
C ALA A 341 23.99 -12.62 -12.39
N ASN A 342 23.82 -13.83 -12.95
CA ASN A 342 23.92 -14.07 -14.39
C ASN A 342 22.52 -14.15 -15.02
N ARG A 343 22.11 -13.10 -15.73
CA ARG A 343 20.79 -13.03 -16.38
C ARG A 343 20.49 -14.22 -17.31
N ALA A 344 21.49 -14.79 -17.98
CA ALA A 344 21.29 -15.91 -18.91
C ALA A 344 20.90 -17.23 -18.20
N SER A 345 21.16 -17.34 -16.89
CA SER A 345 20.80 -18.52 -16.09
C SER A 345 19.36 -18.52 -15.59
N TRP A 346 18.64 -17.41 -15.75
CA TRP A 346 17.27 -17.27 -15.25
C TRP A 346 16.28 -18.02 -16.15
N GLN A 347 15.31 -18.67 -15.50
CA GLN A 347 14.22 -19.38 -16.14
C GLN A 347 12.88 -18.82 -15.63
N PHE A 348 11.93 -18.63 -16.52
CA PHE A 348 10.61 -18.07 -16.24
C PHE A 348 9.54 -19.15 -16.31
N PHE A 349 8.59 -19.07 -15.40
CA PHE A 349 7.47 -19.99 -15.32
C PHE A 349 6.57 -19.83 -16.55
N THR A 350 6.20 -20.95 -17.17
CA THR A 350 5.43 -20.99 -18.43
C THR A 350 4.11 -21.75 -18.29
N GLY A 351 3.75 -22.14 -17.07
CA GLY A 351 2.56 -22.95 -16.78
C GLY A 351 2.92 -24.25 -16.08
N THR A 352 1.95 -25.17 -16.05
CA THR A 352 2.14 -26.52 -15.54
C THR A 352 1.84 -27.53 -16.62
N ASP A 353 2.53 -28.66 -16.61
CA ASP A 353 2.20 -29.79 -17.47
C ASP A 353 0.94 -30.54 -16.98
N GLY A 354 0.57 -31.62 -17.67
CA GLY A 354 -0.60 -32.44 -17.32
C GLY A 354 -0.52 -33.14 -15.95
N SER A 355 0.64 -33.15 -15.30
CA SER A 355 0.82 -33.67 -13.94
C SER A 355 0.74 -32.58 -12.86
N GLY A 356 0.63 -31.30 -13.26
CA GLY A 356 0.70 -30.14 -12.37
C GLY A 356 2.13 -29.70 -12.04
N ALA A 357 3.15 -30.30 -12.66
CA ALA A 357 4.54 -29.90 -12.47
C ALA A 357 4.85 -28.61 -13.26
N PRO A 358 5.65 -27.68 -12.71
CA PRO A 358 5.91 -26.39 -13.34
C PRO A 358 6.83 -26.53 -14.56
N THR A 359 6.47 -25.86 -15.66
CA THR A 359 7.30 -25.76 -16.86
C THR A 359 8.06 -24.44 -16.92
N TRP A 360 9.26 -24.46 -17.50
CA TRP A 360 10.19 -23.33 -17.44
C TRP A 360 10.83 -23.04 -18.81
N SER A 361 11.05 -21.77 -19.10
CA SER A 361 11.72 -21.30 -20.32
C SER A 361 12.80 -20.27 -19.98
N SER A 362 13.91 -20.24 -20.71
CA SER A 362 14.89 -19.14 -20.64
C SER A 362 14.40 -17.88 -21.35
N ASP A 363 13.47 -18.03 -22.29
CA ASP A 363 12.79 -16.93 -22.96
C ASP A 363 11.74 -16.30 -22.04
N ILE A 364 11.99 -15.05 -21.65
CA ILE A 364 11.12 -14.25 -20.79
C ILE A 364 9.79 -13.92 -21.45
N GLY A 365 9.73 -13.84 -22.78
CA GLY A 365 8.48 -13.54 -23.51
C GLY A 365 7.47 -14.69 -23.48
N ARG A 366 7.89 -15.90 -23.07
CA ARG A 366 7.02 -17.08 -22.93
C ARG A 366 6.40 -17.23 -21.54
N ARG A 367 6.79 -16.37 -20.60
CA ARG A 367 6.30 -16.46 -19.22
C ARG A 367 4.78 -16.24 -19.16
N VAL A 368 4.17 -16.84 -18.16
CA VAL A 368 2.75 -16.60 -17.81
C VAL A 368 2.66 -16.10 -16.38
N ALA A 369 1.61 -15.34 -16.06
CA ALA A 369 1.35 -14.88 -14.71
C ALA A 369 1.00 -16.06 -13.80
N VAL A 370 1.51 -16.06 -12.56
CA VAL A 370 1.10 -17.00 -11.51
C VAL A 370 -0.09 -16.47 -10.71
N LEU A 371 -0.28 -15.15 -10.70
CA LEU A 371 -1.44 -14.45 -10.16
C LEU A 371 -1.80 -13.30 -11.10
N HIS A 372 -3.08 -13.19 -11.42
CA HIS A 372 -3.67 -12.07 -12.13
C HIS A 372 -4.75 -11.46 -11.24
N ASP A 373 -4.69 -10.15 -11.02
CA ASP A 373 -5.71 -9.41 -10.27
C ASP A 373 -5.90 -8.03 -10.90
N GLU A 374 -7.07 -7.83 -11.50
CA GLU A 374 -7.46 -6.61 -12.21
C GLU A 374 -8.26 -5.64 -11.34
N ARG A 375 -8.46 -5.95 -10.06
CA ARG A 375 -9.21 -5.08 -9.15
C ARG A 375 -8.59 -3.70 -9.07
N ARG A 376 -9.48 -2.70 -8.98
CA ARG A 376 -9.15 -1.29 -8.82
C ARG A 376 -9.81 -0.77 -7.56
N GLU A 377 -8.99 -0.24 -6.65
CA GLU A 377 -9.46 0.32 -5.40
C GLU A 377 -9.51 1.84 -5.48
N TYR A 378 -10.55 2.45 -4.91
CA TYR A 378 -10.71 3.90 -4.81
C TYR A 378 -10.66 4.69 -6.14
N PRO A 379 -11.50 4.35 -7.15
CA PRO A 379 -11.60 5.13 -8.39
C PRO A 379 -11.96 6.59 -8.12
N GLY A 380 -11.29 7.50 -8.84
CA GLY A 380 -11.47 8.95 -8.70
C GLY A 380 -10.76 9.57 -7.51
N THR A 381 -9.97 8.80 -6.74
CA THR A 381 -9.23 9.34 -5.59
C THR A 381 -7.81 9.76 -5.97
N VAL A 382 -6.97 8.80 -6.38
CA VAL A 382 -5.61 9.10 -6.87
C VAL A 382 -5.57 9.05 -8.39
N THR A 383 -6.10 7.97 -8.96
CA THR A 383 -6.29 7.81 -10.40
C THR A 383 -7.78 7.77 -10.74
N SER A 384 -8.13 8.09 -11.98
CA SER A 384 -9.53 8.12 -12.42
C SER A 384 -10.21 6.75 -12.35
N ASP A 385 -9.47 5.68 -12.65
CA ASP A 385 -9.94 4.29 -12.69
C ASP A 385 -9.66 3.52 -11.40
N GLY A 386 -8.92 4.09 -10.46
CA GLY A 386 -8.56 3.48 -9.18
C GLY A 386 -7.21 2.78 -9.23
N CYS A 387 -6.63 2.54 -8.06
CA CYS A 387 -5.30 1.99 -7.98
C CYS A 387 -5.33 0.46 -8.10
N SER A 388 -4.42 -0.09 -8.90
CA SER A 388 -4.14 -1.53 -8.97
C SER A 388 -3.73 -2.10 -7.61
N VAL A 389 -4.10 -3.35 -7.36
CA VAL A 389 -3.92 -4.01 -6.06
C VAL A 389 -2.66 -4.88 -5.96
N LEU A 390 -2.01 -5.17 -7.10
CA LEU A 390 -0.70 -5.81 -7.11
C LEU A 390 0.40 -4.76 -7.10
N SER A 391 1.39 -4.95 -6.24
CA SER A 391 2.52 -4.02 -6.10
C SER A 391 3.72 -4.71 -5.45
N GLN A 392 4.82 -3.97 -5.35
CA GLN A 392 6.02 -4.37 -4.64
C GLN A 392 5.66 -4.78 -3.22
N GLY A 393 6.00 -6.01 -2.89
CA GLY A 393 5.82 -6.56 -1.56
C GLY A 393 6.81 -7.69 -1.31
N GLY A 394 6.35 -8.77 -0.68
CA GLY A 394 7.20 -9.92 -0.39
C GLY A 394 6.45 -11.23 -0.51
N VAL A 395 7.16 -12.30 -0.88
CA VAL A 395 6.63 -13.66 -0.84
C VAL A 395 7.45 -14.49 0.13
N VAL A 396 6.77 -15.17 1.06
CA VAL A 396 7.39 -15.98 2.11
C VAL A 396 6.76 -17.37 2.16
N TYR A 397 7.57 -18.39 2.45
CA TYR A 397 7.08 -19.72 2.81
C TYR A 397 6.88 -19.83 4.33
N ASN A 398 5.62 -19.85 4.75
CA ASN A 398 5.23 -20.17 6.12
C ASN A 398 5.33 -21.70 6.31
N ALA A 399 6.50 -22.15 6.74
CA ALA A 399 6.82 -23.57 6.85
C ALA A 399 5.90 -24.37 7.79
N PRO A 400 5.54 -23.88 9.00
CA PRO A 400 4.61 -24.59 9.88
C PRO A 400 3.23 -24.84 9.27
N LEU A 401 2.72 -23.90 8.47
CA LEU A 401 1.42 -24.02 7.81
C LEU A 401 1.50 -24.61 6.40
N ARG A 402 2.71 -24.82 5.88
CA ARG A 402 2.98 -25.28 4.51
C ARG A 402 2.27 -24.43 3.47
N ARG A 403 2.41 -23.11 3.58
CA ARG A 403 1.80 -22.14 2.67
C ARG A 403 2.77 -21.07 2.22
N TYR A 404 2.64 -20.70 0.96
CA TYR A 404 3.28 -19.54 0.38
C TYR A 404 2.34 -18.35 0.57
N LEU A 405 2.86 -17.23 1.06
CA LEU A 405 2.09 -16.01 1.31
C LEU A 405 2.70 -14.87 0.50
N TYR A 406 1.89 -14.16 -0.26
CA TYR A 406 2.26 -12.92 -0.94
C TYR A 406 1.50 -11.77 -0.29
N THR A 407 2.23 -10.77 0.16
CA THR A 407 1.68 -9.53 0.70
C THR A 407 1.90 -8.40 -0.28
N SER A 408 0.81 -7.79 -0.73
CA SER A 408 0.76 -6.65 -1.63
C SER A 408 0.09 -5.46 -0.94
N TRP A 409 0.21 -4.30 -1.55
CA TRP A 409 -0.48 -3.09 -1.12
C TRP A 409 -1.00 -2.30 -2.32
N THR A 410 -1.96 -1.44 -2.08
CA THR A 410 -2.26 -0.29 -2.92
C THR A 410 -2.38 0.90 -1.99
N GLU A 411 -2.34 2.13 -2.50
CA GLU A 411 -2.25 3.37 -1.71
C GLU A 411 -3.05 3.33 -0.38
N TYR A 412 -4.26 2.74 -0.39
CA TYR A 412 -5.14 2.64 0.77
C TYR A 412 -5.37 1.25 1.36
N THR A 413 -4.93 0.17 0.70
CA THR A 413 -5.27 -1.21 1.11
C THR A 413 -4.06 -2.12 1.14
N HIS A 414 -4.16 -3.22 1.89
CA HIS A 414 -3.23 -4.35 1.79
C HIS A 414 -3.98 -5.58 1.31
N GLU A 415 -3.35 -6.32 0.40
CA GLU A 415 -3.87 -7.60 -0.10
C GLU A 415 -2.96 -8.74 0.32
N PHE A 416 -3.55 -9.85 0.73
CA PHE A 416 -2.83 -11.02 1.16
C PHE A 416 -3.31 -12.24 0.39
N TYR A 417 -2.39 -12.89 -0.31
CA TYR A 417 -2.67 -14.09 -1.09
C TYR A 417 -1.94 -15.30 -0.48
N GLU A 418 -2.56 -16.47 -0.55
CA GLU A 418 -1.95 -17.74 -0.18
C GLU A 418 -1.95 -18.72 -1.36
N ALA A 419 -0.96 -19.61 -1.39
CA ALA A 419 -0.86 -20.67 -2.36
C ALA A 419 -0.26 -21.95 -1.76
N PRO A 420 -0.61 -23.14 -2.31
CA PRO A 420 0.02 -24.40 -1.93
C PRO A 420 1.38 -24.64 -2.59
N ASN A 421 1.69 -23.96 -3.71
CA ASN A 421 2.96 -24.03 -4.42
C ASN A 421 3.46 -22.62 -4.78
N PRO A 422 4.76 -22.42 -5.09
CA PRO A 422 5.27 -21.13 -5.56
C PRO A 422 4.55 -20.61 -6.81
N TRP A 423 4.13 -21.52 -7.69
CA TRP A 423 3.38 -21.19 -8.92
C TRP A 423 1.86 -21.18 -8.74
N GLY A 424 1.36 -21.18 -7.50
CA GLY A 424 -0.07 -21.10 -7.22
C GLY A 424 -0.78 -22.46 -7.08
N PRO A 425 -2.12 -22.48 -7.25
CA PRO A 425 -2.96 -21.32 -7.49
C PRO A 425 -2.95 -20.35 -6.30
N TRP A 426 -2.80 -19.06 -6.59
CA TRP A 426 -2.85 -17.99 -5.58
C TRP A 426 -4.29 -17.57 -5.31
N LYS A 427 -4.64 -17.40 -4.03
CA LYS A 427 -5.99 -17.01 -3.60
C LYS A 427 -5.92 -15.93 -2.54
N LEU A 428 -6.76 -14.91 -2.68
CA LEU A 428 -6.89 -13.82 -1.71
C LEU A 428 -7.48 -14.37 -0.40
N PHE A 429 -6.82 -14.16 0.73
CA PHE A 429 -7.32 -14.57 2.04
C PHE A 429 -7.60 -13.39 2.98
N LEU A 430 -7.07 -12.21 2.68
CA LEU A 430 -7.36 -10.98 3.42
C LEU A 430 -7.22 -9.78 2.49
N HIS A 431 -8.24 -8.92 2.52
CA HIS A 431 -8.20 -7.56 2.02
C HIS A 431 -8.34 -6.64 3.23
N LYS A 432 -7.33 -5.79 3.47
CA LYS A 432 -7.35 -4.83 4.58
C LYS A 432 -7.44 -3.42 4.02
N ASP A 433 -8.58 -2.79 4.22
CA ASP A 433 -8.80 -1.40 3.86
C ASP A 433 -8.46 -0.46 5.02
N PHE A 434 -7.58 0.51 4.77
CA PHE A 434 -7.20 1.57 5.70
C PHE A 434 -7.96 2.87 5.48
N GLY A 435 -8.76 2.99 4.42
CA GLY A 435 -9.45 4.20 4.04
C GLY A 435 -8.51 5.25 3.44
N PRO A 436 -9.07 6.24 2.73
CA PRO A 436 -8.30 7.34 2.17
C PRO A 436 -7.70 8.22 3.27
N TYR A 437 -6.77 9.08 2.87
CA TYR A 437 -6.17 10.09 3.74
C TYR A 437 -7.21 11.05 4.36
N PRO A 438 -6.89 11.71 5.48
CA PRO A 438 -5.61 11.66 6.21
C PRO A 438 -5.40 10.37 7.00
N TRP A 439 -4.13 10.00 7.14
CA TRP A 439 -3.65 8.95 8.04
C TRP A 439 -2.86 9.56 9.18
N TRP A 440 -2.81 8.86 10.31
CA TRP A 440 -2.29 9.38 11.57
C TRP A 440 -1.15 8.53 12.12
N GLY A 441 -0.15 9.25 12.64
CA GLY A 441 1.03 8.67 13.26
C GLY A 441 0.91 8.52 14.78
N ASP A 442 1.96 7.96 15.36
CA ASP A 442 2.08 7.89 16.82
C ASP A 442 2.13 9.30 17.42
N GLY A 443 1.40 9.51 18.52
CA GLY A 443 1.25 10.82 19.15
C GLY A 443 0.16 11.72 18.54
N SER A 444 -0.60 11.24 17.56
CA SER A 444 -1.82 11.92 17.08
C SER A 444 -2.93 11.93 18.16
N ALA A 445 -3.68 13.03 18.25
CA ALA A 445 -4.80 13.20 19.19
C ALA A 445 -5.96 12.22 18.95
N ILE A 446 -6.13 11.74 17.72
CA ILE A 446 -7.18 10.77 17.36
C ILE A 446 -6.65 9.34 17.22
N GLY A 447 -5.41 9.12 17.64
CA GLY A 447 -4.72 7.84 17.58
C GLY A 447 -4.08 7.54 16.22
N PRO A 448 -3.08 6.64 16.19
CA PRO A 448 -2.42 6.22 14.96
C PRO A 448 -3.32 5.33 14.10
N LYS A 449 -3.40 5.64 12.79
CA LYS A 449 -4.06 4.85 11.75
C LYS A 449 -3.32 5.05 10.42
N ASN A 450 -2.61 4.03 9.96
CA ASN A 450 -1.82 4.04 8.72
C ASN A 450 -1.67 2.62 8.14
N GLY A 451 -1.82 2.47 6.81
CA GLY A 451 -1.59 1.21 6.09
C GLY A 451 -0.13 1.05 5.71
N GLY A 452 0.37 1.98 4.91
CA GLY A 452 1.75 2.00 4.43
C GLY A 452 2.00 1.07 3.24
N TYR A 453 3.21 1.13 2.70
CA TYR A 453 3.63 0.48 1.46
C TYR A 453 4.77 -0.53 1.68
N ALA A 454 5.10 -1.26 0.60
CA ALA A 454 6.15 -2.27 0.53
C ALA A 454 6.03 -3.34 1.62
N THR A 455 4.86 -3.96 1.69
CA THR A 455 4.51 -4.97 2.69
C THR A 455 5.36 -6.23 2.54
N THR A 456 6.19 -6.55 3.53
CA THR A 456 6.98 -7.79 3.57
C THR A 456 6.79 -8.55 4.88
N LEU A 457 6.90 -9.88 4.84
CA LEU A 457 6.83 -10.78 6.00
C LEU A 457 8.18 -11.50 6.19
N PRO A 458 9.14 -10.95 6.96
CA PRO A 458 10.41 -11.62 7.19
C PRO A 458 10.21 -12.98 7.87
N SER A 459 10.68 -14.06 7.23
CA SER A 459 10.50 -15.43 7.73
C SER A 459 11.05 -15.66 9.15
N LYS A 460 12.07 -14.89 9.53
CA LYS A 460 12.66 -14.87 10.89
C LYS A 460 11.63 -14.57 11.99
N PHE A 461 10.56 -13.85 11.66
CA PHE A 461 9.56 -13.40 12.61
C PHE A 461 8.24 -14.17 12.49
N ILE A 462 8.25 -15.36 11.87
CA ILE A 462 7.14 -16.29 11.89
C ILE A 462 7.19 -17.12 13.17
N SER A 463 6.07 -17.21 13.89
CA SER A 463 5.96 -18.04 15.10
C SER A 463 6.15 -19.53 14.79
N ALA A 464 6.48 -20.31 15.82
CA ALA A 464 6.70 -21.75 15.67
C ALA A 464 5.50 -22.51 15.09
N ASP A 465 4.27 -22.04 15.37
CA ASP A 465 3.02 -22.59 14.82
C ASP A 465 2.59 -21.94 13.49
N GLY A 466 3.33 -20.92 13.02
CA GLY A 466 3.05 -20.16 11.80
C GLY A 466 1.84 -19.24 11.87
N ARG A 467 1.11 -19.18 13.00
CA ARG A 467 -0.14 -18.41 13.14
C ARG A 467 0.06 -16.94 13.47
N ARG A 468 1.25 -16.56 13.93
CA ARG A 468 1.63 -15.16 14.19
C ARG A 468 2.86 -14.81 13.37
N MET A 469 2.76 -13.71 12.65
CA MET A 469 3.82 -13.20 11.79
C MET A 469 3.97 -11.70 12.06
N TRP A 470 5.08 -11.13 11.60
CA TRP A 470 5.31 -9.69 11.67
C TRP A 470 5.50 -9.14 10.28
N MET A 471 4.66 -8.16 9.93
CA MET A 471 4.70 -7.47 8.66
C MET A 471 5.45 -6.16 8.79
N GLN A 472 6.44 -5.98 7.93
CA GLN A 472 7.13 -4.72 7.73
C GLN A 472 6.40 -3.92 6.64
N CYS A 473 6.23 -2.63 6.87
CA CYS A 473 5.68 -1.67 5.91
C CYS A 473 6.01 -0.24 6.37
N ASN A 474 5.95 0.75 5.48
CA ASN A 474 6.28 2.14 5.81
C ASN A 474 5.22 3.14 5.36
N TRP A 475 5.16 4.28 6.03
CA TRP A 475 4.39 5.43 5.61
C TRP A 475 5.12 6.70 6.07
N PHE A 476 5.18 7.70 5.19
CA PHE A 476 5.92 8.95 5.43
C PHE A 476 5.05 10.21 5.40
N VAL A 477 3.79 10.10 4.96
CA VAL A 477 2.96 11.24 4.58
C VAL A 477 2.30 11.89 5.81
N GLY A 478 2.74 13.07 6.23
CA GLY A 478 2.27 13.77 7.45
C GLY A 478 0.90 14.45 7.37
N LEU A 479 -0.05 13.96 6.57
CA LEU A 479 -1.34 14.63 6.34
C LEU A 479 -2.31 14.59 7.53
N GLY A 480 -2.14 13.70 8.51
CA GLY A 480 -2.96 13.64 9.72
C GLY A 480 -2.31 14.14 11.02
N GLY A 481 -1.02 14.46 11.02
CA GLY A 481 -0.30 14.74 12.27
C GLY A 481 0.10 13.47 13.03
N GLY A 482 0.96 13.65 14.05
CA GLY A 482 1.71 12.56 14.68
C GLY A 482 2.98 12.18 13.91
N SER A 483 3.75 11.23 14.45
CA SER A 483 5.02 10.78 13.86
C SER A 483 4.80 9.72 12.78
N ASN A 484 5.47 9.86 11.64
CA ASN A 484 5.46 8.84 10.59
C ASN A 484 6.22 7.55 11.01
N ASN A 485 5.99 6.44 10.30
CA ASN A 485 6.70 5.16 10.48
C ASN A 485 7.74 4.93 9.37
N TYR A 486 8.50 5.98 9.04
CA TYR A 486 9.59 5.98 8.06
C TYR A 486 10.87 5.35 8.63
N ARG A 487 10.78 4.09 9.01
CA ARG A 487 11.80 3.31 9.73
C ARG A 487 11.52 1.82 9.62
N PHE A 488 12.45 0.96 10.02
CA PHE A 488 12.12 -0.46 10.22
C PHE A 488 11.09 -0.57 11.35
N SER A 489 9.83 -0.81 10.97
CA SER A 489 8.68 -0.90 11.84
C SER A 489 7.87 -2.14 11.49
N LEU A 490 7.20 -2.73 12.47
CA LEU A 490 6.47 -3.97 12.29
C LEU A 490 5.07 -3.87 12.89
N ARG A 491 4.12 -4.57 12.26
CA ARG A 491 2.78 -4.85 12.79
C ARG A 491 2.52 -6.35 12.81
N PRO A 492 1.77 -6.87 13.80
CA PRO A 492 1.42 -8.29 13.83
C PRO A 492 0.43 -8.62 12.71
N LEU A 493 0.64 -9.78 12.09
CA LEU A 493 -0.34 -10.50 11.29
C LEU A 493 -0.70 -11.78 12.04
N THR A 494 -1.98 -12.00 12.28
CA THR A 494 -2.48 -13.24 12.87
C THR A 494 -3.37 -13.97 11.90
N VAL A 495 -3.23 -15.29 11.83
CA VAL A 495 -4.03 -16.16 10.96
C VAL A 495 -4.47 -17.40 11.71
N SER A 496 -5.69 -17.86 11.43
CA SER A 496 -6.24 -19.11 11.94
C SER A 496 -6.60 -20.00 10.76
N PRO A 497 -5.91 -21.14 10.55
CA PRO A 497 -6.31 -22.09 9.53
C PRO A 497 -7.75 -22.58 9.75
N TYR A 498 -8.48 -22.77 8.66
CA TYR A 498 -9.80 -23.37 8.72
C TYR A 498 -9.70 -24.80 9.27
N GLN A 499 -10.61 -25.14 10.18
CA GLN A 499 -10.79 -26.49 10.70
C GLN A 499 -12.21 -26.94 10.36
N ALA A 500 -12.32 -28.00 9.56
CA ALA A 500 -13.62 -28.57 9.24
C ALA A 500 -14.25 -29.15 10.50
N GLY A 501 -15.49 -28.77 10.79
CA GLY A 501 -16.27 -29.27 11.91
C GLY A 501 -17.73 -29.40 11.54
N THR A 502 -18.44 -30.34 12.19
CA THR A 502 -19.91 -30.39 12.11
C THR A 502 -20.46 -29.48 13.21
N PRO A 503 -21.35 -28.53 12.90
CA PRO A 503 -22.01 -27.72 13.92
C PRO A 503 -22.67 -28.65 14.95
N SER A 504 -22.31 -28.50 16.23
CA SER A 504 -22.90 -29.30 17.32
C SER A 504 -24.27 -28.77 17.76
N ASN A 505 -24.64 -27.56 17.31
CA ASN A 505 -25.94 -26.96 17.55
C ASN A 505 -26.92 -27.30 16.43
N PRO A 506 -28.15 -27.74 16.75
CA PRO A 506 -29.21 -27.86 15.74
C PRO A 506 -29.52 -26.48 15.17
N GLY A 507 -29.69 -26.39 13.84
CA GLY A 507 -30.12 -25.15 13.20
C GLY A 507 -31.48 -24.72 13.76
N ASN A 508 -31.56 -23.49 14.28
CA ASN A 508 -32.81 -22.93 14.78
C ASN A 508 -33.41 -21.99 13.71
N PRO A 509 -34.45 -22.41 12.97
CA PRO A 509 -35.05 -21.60 11.90
C PRO A 509 -35.75 -20.33 12.42
N LEU A 510 -35.91 -20.18 13.74
CA LEU A 510 -36.49 -19.01 14.39
C LEU A 510 -35.43 -17.95 14.77
N VAL A 511 -34.14 -18.28 14.70
CA VAL A 511 -33.03 -17.37 15.05
C VAL A 511 -32.34 -16.92 13.78
N ASN A 512 -32.66 -15.71 13.32
CA ASN A 512 -31.86 -15.03 12.33
C ASN A 512 -30.64 -14.39 13.02
N LEU A 513 -29.46 -14.99 12.86
CA LEU A 513 -28.21 -14.54 13.46
C LEU A 513 -27.80 -13.11 13.01
N ALA A 514 -28.32 -12.62 11.88
CA ALA A 514 -28.08 -11.24 11.43
C ALA A 514 -28.92 -10.19 12.19
N ARG A 515 -29.94 -10.60 12.97
CA ARG A 515 -30.79 -9.68 13.76
C ARG A 515 -30.51 -9.70 15.27
N ALA A 516 -29.91 -10.76 15.78
CA ALA A 516 -29.58 -10.87 17.20
C ALA A 516 -28.12 -10.46 17.41
N GLY A 517 -27.85 -9.17 17.55
CA GLY A 517 -26.52 -8.63 17.85
C GLY A 517 -26.03 -9.04 19.24
N LEU A 518 -25.67 -10.31 19.41
CA LEU A 518 -25.06 -10.83 20.63
C LEU A 518 -23.66 -11.35 20.30
N ASP A 519 -22.71 -10.80 21.04
CA ASP A 519 -21.29 -11.13 21.04
C ASP A 519 -21.05 -12.64 21.02
N PHE A 520 -20.21 -13.08 20.09
CA PHE A 520 -19.68 -14.44 20.12
C PHE A 520 -18.20 -14.41 20.53
N SER A 521 -17.88 -15.12 21.61
CA SER A 521 -16.51 -15.57 21.90
C SER A 521 -16.32 -16.95 21.26
N PRO A 522 -15.31 -17.17 20.40
CA PRO A 522 -15.12 -18.47 19.77
C PRO A 522 -14.48 -19.47 20.76
N GLY A 523 -15.09 -20.66 20.85
CA GLY A 523 -14.55 -21.85 21.50
C GLY A 523 -13.90 -22.81 20.51
#